data_AF-A0A9W4XQQ2-F1
#
_entry.id   AF-A0A9W4XQQ2-F1
#
_cell.length_a   1.000
_cell.length_b   1.000
_cell.length_c   1.000
_cell.angle_alpha   90.00
_cell.angle_beta   90.00
_cell.angle_gamma   90.00
#
_symmetry.space_group_name_H-M   'P 1'
#
loop_
_entity.id
_entity.type
_entity.pdbx_description
1 polymer ?
#
loop_
_entity_poly.entity_id
_entity_poly.type
_entity_poly.pdbx_seq_one_letter_code
_entity_poly.pdbx_strand_id
1 'polypeptide(L)'
;MPTSSPIVPAAASCPWLANLQLKSWDRLLEISTTLYRSAEECAILEDAIAYLRTDSDAPPFNHQLGSLLYFRMGQGLAESDDLNRMTVAQLQYEVLRRGLIPSHELPETRQITLRVRLWIDNRSDPSFMSRQMSGPSRKADVQSKSLSR
;
A
#
# COMPACT_ATOMS: atom_id res chain seq x y z
N MET A 1 -1.03 30.17 11.02
CA MET A 1 -1.96 29.05 11.23
C MET A 1 -1.12 27.82 11.53
N PRO A 2 -1.39 27.06 12.62
CA PRO A 2 -0.63 25.84 12.87
C PRO A 2 -0.99 24.81 11.80
N THR A 3 0.00 24.42 11.01
CA THR A 3 -0.10 23.25 10.13
C THR A 3 -0.22 22.04 11.03
N SER A 4 -1.44 21.53 11.21
CA SER A 4 -1.68 20.24 11.83
C SER A 4 -1.00 19.19 10.97
N SER A 5 0.17 18.72 11.44
CA SER A 5 0.86 17.59 10.84
C SER A 5 -0.14 16.45 10.65
N PRO A 6 -0.12 15.74 9.51
CA PRO A 6 -1.00 14.60 9.30
C PRO A 6 -0.85 13.65 10.47
N ILE A 7 -1.95 13.38 11.17
CA ILE A 7 -1.97 12.47 12.32
C ILE A 7 -1.77 11.07 11.76
N VAL A 8 -0.51 10.66 11.65
CA VAL A 8 -0.14 9.29 11.34
C VAL A 8 -0.58 8.44 12.55
N PRO A 9 -1.32 7.35 12.35
CA PRO A 9 -1.81 6.52 13.45
C PRO A 9 -0.65 6.01 14.32
N ALA A 10 -0.67 6.35 15.62
CA ALA A 10 0.37 5.95 16.55
C ALA A 10 0.30 4.44 16.88
N ALA A 11 1.44 3.82 17.15
CA ALA A 11 1.52 2.39 17.49
C ALA A 11 0.66 1.97 18.69
N ALA A 12 0.39 2.89 19.62
CA ALA A 12 -0.46 2.65 20.79
C ALA A 12 -1.91 2.25 20.44
N SER A 13 -2.40 2.60 19.25
CA SER A 13 -3.76 2.28 18.80
C SER A 13 -3.83 1.08 17.85
N CYS A 14 -2.69 0.45 17.52
CA CYS A 14 -2.64 -0.63 16.55
C CYS A 14 -1.71 -1.79 16.97
N PRO A 15 -2.28 -2.93 17.41
CA PRO A 15 -1.50 -4.09 17.84
C PRO A 15 -0.55 -4.66 16.77
N TRP A 16 -0.92 -4.54 15.49
CA TRP A 16 -0.10 -5.02 14.37
C TRP A 16 1.13 -4.15 14.16
N LEU A 17 0.97 -2.83 14.21
CA LEU A 17 2.08 -1.89 14.14
C LEU A 17 2.99 -2.05 15.37
N ALA A 18 2.42 -2.13 16.57
CA ALA A 18 3.18 -2.38 17.79
C ALA A 18 3.99 -3.67 17.70
N ASN A 19 3.40 -4.77 17.18
CA ASN A 19 4.12 -6.03 17.02
C ASN A 19 5.29 -5.93 16.04
N LEU A 20 5.15 -5.16 14.95
CA LEU A 20 6.24 -4.90 14.01
C LEU A 20 7.34 -4.06 14.64
N GLN A 21 7.00 -2.98 15.35
CA GLN A 21 7.99 -2.09 15.97
C GLN A 21 8.80 -2.77 17.09
N LEU A 22 8.25 -3.82 17.71
CA LEU A 22 8.95 -4.63 18.71
C LEU A 22 9.89 -5.70 18.12
N LYS A 23 9.93 -5.89 16.80
CA LYS A 23 10.84 -6.86 16.17
C LYS A 23 12.27 -6.35 16.17
N SER A 24 13.23 -7.28 16.19
CA SER A 24 14.64 -6.97 16.00
C SER A 24 14.88 -6.43 14.58
N TRP A 25 15.98 -5.69 14.43
CA TRP A 25 16.42 -5.15 13.14
C TRP A 25 16.56 -6.24 12.07
N ASP A 26 17.25 -7.33 12.38
CA ASP A 26 17.43 -8.45 11.44
C ASP A 26 16.11 -9.03 10.98
N ARG A 27 15.14 -9.18 11.90
CA ARG A 27 13.82 -9.69 11.55
C ARG A 27 13.03 -8.70 10.68
N LEU A 28 13.20 -7.40 10.90
CA LEU A 28 12.60 -6.37 10.05
C LEU A 28 13.21 -6.38 8.65
N LEU A 29 14.52 -6.58 8.51
CA LEU A 29 15.17 -6.75 7.22
C LEU A 29 14.71 -8.01 6.50
N GLU A 30 14.57 -9.14 7.19
CA GLU A 30 13.98 -10.35 6.59
C GLU A 30 12.58 -10.07 6.04
N ILE A 31 11.72 -9.39 6.81
CA ILE A 31 10.37 -9.03 6.35
C ILE A 31 10.45 -8.10 5.14
N SER A 32 11.35 -7.11 5.13
CA SER A 32 11.47 -6.16 4.04
C SER A 32 11.81 -6.84 2.71
N THR A 33 12.69 -7.84 2.71
CA THR A 33 13.02 -8.62 1.49
C THR A 33 11.83 -9.35 0.87
N THR A 34 10.78 -9.64 1.67
CA THR A 34 9.57 -10.27 1.14
C THR A 34 8.58 -9.26 0.54
N LEU A 35 8.66 -8.00 0.98
CA LEU A 35 7.74 -6.90 0.64
C LEU A 35 8.25 -6.01 -0.50
N TYR A 36 9.57 -5.88 -0.64
CA TYR A 36 10.24 -5.12 -1.69
C TYR A 36 10.94 -6.12 -2.61
N ARG A 37 10.38 -6.36 -3.79
CA ARG A 37 10.78 -7.48 -4.65
C ARG A 37 11.50 -7.04 -5.91
N SER A 38 11.25 -5.84 -6.38
CA SER A 38 11.94 -5.29 -7.55
C SER A 38 13.24 -4.60 -7.13
N ALA A 39 14.21 -4.52 -8.03
CA ALA A 39 15.47 -3.81 -7.78
C ALA A 39 15.22 -2.31 -7.47
N GLU A 40 14.23 -1.71 -8.11
CA GLU A 40 13.82 -0.32 -7.88
C GLU A 40 13.23 -0.14 -6.47
N GLU A 41 12.34 -1.04 -6.05
CA GLU A 41 11.76 -1.04 -4.70
C GLU A 41 12.84 -1.22 -3.63
N CYS A 42 13.80 -2.12 -3.87
CA CYS A 42 14.93 -2.33 -2.96
C CYS A 42 15.81 -1.09 -2.85
N ALA A 43 16.10 -0.39 -3.96
CA ALA A 43 16.87 0.86 -3.93
C ALA A 43 16.16 1.94 -3.10
N ILE A 44 14.84 2.10 -3.28
CA ILE A 44 14.04 3.05 -2.47
C ILE A 44 14.08 2.67 -0.98
N LEU A 45 14.01 1.38 -0.65
CA LEU A 45 14.12 0.91 0.72
C LEU A 45 15.51 1.17 1.32
N GLU A 46 16.58 0.95 0.55
CA GLU A 46 17.95 1.22 0.98
C GLU A 46 18.17 2.71 1.26
N ASP A 47 17.67 3.58 0.38
CA ASP A 47 17.69 5.04 0.58
C ASP A 47 16.90 5.43 1.83
N ALA A 48 15.72 4.85 2.03
CA ALA A 48 14.92 5.08 3.23
C ALA A 48 15.69 4.65 4.49
N ILE A 49 16.29 3.45 4.51
CA ILE A 49 17.08 2.95 5.64
C ILE A 49 18.29 3.86 5.91
N ALA A 50 18.97 4.34 4.87
CA ALA A 50 20.07 5.28 5.00
C ALA A 50 19.61 6.59 5.67
N TYR A 51 18.47 7.13 5.22
CA TYR A 51 17.87 8.32 5.83
C TYR A 51 17.51 8.09 7.30
N LEU A 52 16.87 6.95 7.62
CA LEU A 52 16.49 6.60 8.99
C LEU A 52 17.68 6.64 9.95
N ARG A 53 18.88 6.28 9.49
CA ARG A 53 20.10 6.26 10.31
C ARG A 53 20.68 7.65 10.62
N THR A 54 20.28 8.67 9.86
CA THR A 54 20.82 10.03 9.99
C THR A 54 20.00 10.93 10.93
N ASP A 55 18.79 10.51 11.30
CA ASP A 55 17.88 11.28 12.13
C ASP A 55 17.98 10.84 13.61
N SER A 56 18.72 11.60 14.41
CA SER A 56 18.97 11.31 15.84
C SER A 56 17.83 11.69 16.78
N ASP A 57 16.90 12.55 16.33
CA ASP A 57 15.77 13.02 17.14
C ASP A 57 14.50 12.18 16.92
N ALA A 58 14.58 11.19 16.04
CA ALA A 58 13.47 10.33 15.64
C ALA A 58 13.30 9.12 16.57
N PRO A 59 12.15 8.40 16.49
CA PRO A 59 11.92 7.17 17.24
C PRO A 59 13.04 6.14 17.00
N PRO A 60 13.21 5.11 17.86
CA PRO A 60 14.22 4.08 17.66
C PRO A 60 14.15 3.51 16.23
N PHE A 61 15.31 3.26 15.60
CA PHE A 61 15.37 2.84 14.18
C PHE A 61 14.43 1.66 13.84
N ASN A 62 14.29 0.70 14.76
CA ASN A 62 13.36 -0.43 14.61
C ASN A 62 11.88 0.01 14.53
N HIS A 63 11.50 1.05 15.27
CA HIS A 63 10.14 1.59 15.23
C HIS A 63 9.86 2.28 13.89
N GLN A 64 10.85 3.00 13.37
CA GLN A 64 10.70 3.70 12.09
C GLN A 64 10.60 2.69 10.94
N LEU A 65 11.51 1.71 10.87
CA LEU A 65 11.43 0.64 9.88
C LEU A 65 10.16 -0.19 10.05
N GLY A 66 9.77 -0.53 11.27
CA GLY A 66 8.50 -1.22 11.55
C GLY A 66 7.27 -0.48 11.02
N SER A 67 7.25 0.85 11.15
CA SER A 67 6.20 1.71 10.59
C SER A 67 6.20 1.71 9.07
N LEU A 68 7.38 1.83 8.46
CA LEU A 68 7.55 1.80 7.01
C LEU A 68 7.02 0.49 6.42
N LEU A 69 7.43 -0.66 6.98
CA LEU A 69 6.99 -1.98 6.53
C LEU A 69 5.48 -2.15 6.72
N TYR A 70 4.95 -1.66 7.84
CA TYR A 70 3.52 -1.73 8.13
C TYR A 70 2.66 -0.97 7.09
N PHE A 71 3.09 0.24 6.70
CA PHE A 71 2.40 1.00 5.66
C PHE A 71 2.58 0.38 4.27
N ARG A 72 3.78 -0.15 3.95
CA ARG A 72 4.01 -0.90 2.71
C ARG A 72 3.11 -2.12 2.58
N MET A 73 2.91 -2.87 3.68
CA MET A 73 1.95 -3.97 3.71
C MET A 73 0.52 -3.49 3.41
N GLY A 74 0.12 -2.34 3.99
CA GLY A 74 -1.16 -1.72 3.71
C GLY A 74 -1.32 -1.32 2.24
N GLN A 75 -0.27 -0.74 1.65
CA GLN A 75 -0.24 -0.41 0.23
C GLN A 75 -0.40 -1.66 -0.65
N GLY A 76 0.33 -2.74 -0.37
CA GLY A 76 0.20 -3.98 -1.13
C GLY A 76 -1.20 -4.60 -1.04
N LEU A 77 -1.84 -4.53 0.13
CA LEU A 77 -3.24 -4.93 0.28
C LEU A 77 -4.16 -4.04 -0.57
N ALA A 78 -3.95 -2.73 -0.56
CA ALA A 78 -4.71 -1.80 -1.39
C ALA A 78 -4.53 -2.08 -2.89
N GLU A 79 -3.31 -2.32 -3.37
CA GLU A 79 -3.02 -2.67 -4.77
C GLU A 79 -3.68 -3.98 -5.20
N SER A 80 -3.87 -4.91 -4.26
CA SER A 80 -4.58 -6.18 -4.49
C SER A 80 -6.09 -6.14 -4.27
N ASP A 81 -6.66 -4.96 -3.99
CA ASP A 81 -8.07 -4.75 -3.61
C ASP A 81 -8.54 -5.51 -2.35
N ASP A 82 -7.62 -6.02 -1.51
CA ASP A 82 -7.93 -6.74 -0.28
C ASP A 82 -8.10 -5.78 0.93
N LEU A 83 -8.96 -4.78 0.76
CA LEU A 83 -9.18 -3.69 1.73
C LEU A 83 -9.77 -4.15 3.07
N ASN A 84 -10.36 -5.34 3.10
CA ASN A 84 -10.94 -5.91 4.32
C ASN A 84 -9.88 -6.33 5.33
N ARG A 85 -8.67 -6.65 4.86
CA ARG A 85 -7.53 -7.02 5.69
C ARG A 85 -6.69 -5.83 6.15
N MET A 86 -6.93 -4.65 5.57
CA MET A 86 -6.30 -3.43 6.04
C MET A 86 -6.89 -3.00 7.38
N THR A 87 -6.01 -2.61 8.30
CA THR A 87 -6.41 -1.94 9.53
C THR A 87 -6.95 -0.54 9.23
N VAL A 88 -7.64 0.07 10.20
CA VAL A 88 -8.09 1.47 10.09
C VAL A 88 -6.91 2.41 9.83
N ALA A 89 -5.79 2.21 10.53
CA ALA A 89 -4.58 3.01 10.36
C ALA A 89 -4.01 2.94 8.94
N GLN A 90 -3.98 1.75 8.34
CA GLN A 90 -3.51 1.56 6.96
C GLN A 90 -4.47 2.22 5.96
N LEU A 91 -5.78 2.12 6.18
CA LEU A 91 -6.77 2.79 5.33
C LEU A 91 -6.63 4.30 5.37
N GLN A 92 -6.47 4.87 6.57
CA GLN A 92 -6.28 6.31 6.77
C GLN A 92 -4.99 6.79 6.09
N TYR A 93 -3.89 6.05 6.27
CA TYR A 93 -2.62 6.36 5.61
C TYR A 93 -2.75 6.34 4.08
N GLU A 94 -3.34 5.30 3.51
CA GLU A 94 -3.48 5.20 2.04
C GLU A 94 -4.37 6.32 1.47
N VAL A 95 -5.47 6.64 2.15
CA VAL A 95 -6.36 7.75 1.76
C VAL A 95 -5.64 9.10 1.79
N LEU A 96 -4.82 9.35 2.82
CA LEU A 96 -4.00 10.57 2.91
C LEU A 96 -2.94 10.64 1.83
N ARG A 97 -2.18 9.55 1.67
CA ARG A 97 -1.08 9.45 0.71
C ARG A 97 -1.54 9.77 -0.71
N ARG A 98 -2.77 9.35 -1.04
CA ARG A 98 -3.40 9.55 -2.35
C ARG A 98 -4.21 10.86 -2.45
N GLY A 99 -4.31 11.63 -1.38
CA GLY A 99 -5.05 12.89 -1.35
C GLY A 99 -6.57 12.74 -1.54
N LEU A 100 -7.14 11.58 -1.19
CA LEU A 100 -8.55 11.29 -1.43
C LEU A 100 -9.49 12.01 -0.43
N ILE A 101 -8.97 12.32 0.75
CA ILE A 101 -9.66 13.05 1.83
C ILE A 101 -8.63 13.96 2.50
N PRO A 102 -8.97 15.21 2.85
CA PRO A 102 -8.08 16.08 3.60
C PRO A 102 -7.89 15.60 5.04
N SER A 103 -6.71 15.85 5.61
CA SER A 103 -6.31 15.29 6.91
C SER A 103 -7.21 15.64 8.09
N HIS A 104 -7.89 16.79 8.04
CA HIS A 104 -8.79 17.23 9.09
C HIS A 104 -10.12 16.47 9.12
N GLU A 105 -10.54 15.84 8.02
CA GLU A 105 -11.79 15.06 7.94
C GLU A 105 -11.59 13.58 8.34
N LEU A 106 -10.34 13.12 8.47
CA LEU A 106 -10.03 11.72 8.81
C LEU A 106 -10.64 11.23 10.12
N PRO A 107 -10.61 11.98 11.25
CA PRO A 107 -11.12 11.47 12.53
C PRO A 107 -12.63 11.19 12.50
N GLU A 108 -13.36 11.92 11.65
CA GLU A 108 -14.82 11.79 11.51
C GLU A 108 -15.21 10.76 10.45
N THR A 109 -14.25 10.32 9.62
CA THR A 109 -14.52 9.42 8.51
C THR A 109 -14.61 7.97 8.98
N ARG A 110 -15.75 7.33 8.69
CA ARG A 110 -15.98 5.91 9.00
C ARG A 110 -15.08 5.01 8.14
N GLN A 111 -14.66 3.87 8.70
CA GLN A 111 -13.83 2.88 8.02
C GLN A 111 -14.41 2.44 6.66
N ILE A 112 -15.73 2.22 6.58
CA ILE A 112 -16.39 1.84 5.33
C ILE A 112 -16.22 2.91 4.24
N THR A 113 -16.25 4.19 4.61
CA THR A 113 -16.06 5.31 3.69
C THR A 113 -14.63 5.31 3.15
N LEU A 114 -13.63 5.10 4.01
CA LEU A 114 -12.22 5.00 3.58
C LEU A 114 -12.02 3.86 2.57
N ARG A 115 -12.63 2.69 2.83
CA ARG A 115 -12.59 1.54 1.92
C ARG A 115 -13.23 1.85 0.58
N VAL A 116 -14.42 2.45 0.57
CA VAL A 116 -15.11 2.83 -0.67
C VAL A 116 -14.26 3.81 -1.48
N ARG A 117 -13.64 4.80 -0.85
CA ARG A 117 -12.77 5.77 -1.54
C ARG A 117 -11.57 5.10 -2.21
N LEU A 118 -10.86 4.25 -1.47
CA LEU A 118 -9.72 3.50 -2.03
C LEU A 118 -10.13 2.56 -3.16
N TRP A 119 -11.27 1.89 -3.02
CA TRP A 119 -11.79 1.00 -4.06
C TRP A 119 -12.16 1.74 -5.35
N ILE A 120 -12.78 2.91 -5.26
CA ILE A 120 -13.09 3.74 -6.44
C ILE A 120 -11.81 4.22 -7.11
N ASP A 121 -10.84 4.69 -6.32
CA ASP A 121 -9.56 5.21 -6.81
C ASP A 121 -8.76 4.13 -7.55
N ASN A 122 -8.58 2.95 -6.96
CA ASN A 122 -7.90 1.81 -7.57
C ASN A 122 -8.48 1.41 -8.94
N ARG A 123 -9.80 1.58 -9.12
CA ARG A 123 -10.50 1.25 -10.36
C ARG A 123 -10.54 2.37 -11.39
N SER A 124 -10.32 3.61 -10.94
CA SER A 124 -10.24 4.79 -11.80
C SER A 124 -8.89 4.92 -12.49
N ASP A 125 -7.90 4.10 -12.11
CA ASP A 125 -6.58 4.06 -12.75
C ASP A 125 -6.68 3.44 -14.17
N PRO A 126 -6.41 4.22 -15.25
CA PRO A 126 -6.53 3.76 -16.64
C PRO A 126 -5.56 2.63 -17.01
N SER A 127 -4.54 2.33 -16.19
CA SER A 127 -3.63 1.20 -16.40
C SER A 127 -4.25 -0.18 -16.10
N PHE A 128 -5.47 -0.22 -15.54
CA PHE A 128 -6.26 -1.43 -15.32
C PHE A 128 -6.93 -1.95 -16.61
N MET A 129 -7.46 -1.06 -17.46
CA MET A 129 -8.13 -1.47 -18.71
C MET A 129 -7.16 -2.13 -19.70
N SER A 130 -5.90 -1.71 -19.71
CA SER A 130 -4.86 -2.29 -20.58
C SER A 130 -4.42 -3.70 -20.14
N ARG A 131 -4.50 -4.03 -18.84
CA ARG A 131 -4.14 -5.36 -18.31
C ARG A 131 -5.21 -6.42 -18.53
N GLN A 132 -6.50 -6.05 -18.56
CA GLN A 132 -7.57 -6.99 -18.92
C GLN A 132 -7.69 -7.26 -20.43
N MET A 133 -7.25 -6.33 -21.29
CA MET A 133 -7.32 -6.52 -22.75
C MET A 133 -6.13 -7.25 -23.37
N SER A 134 -5.11 -7.59 -22.57
CA SER A 134 -3.91 -8.32 -23.02
C SER A 134 -3.98 -9.84 -22.77
N GLY A 135 -5.19 -10.41 -22.69
CA GLY A 135 -5.40 -11.86 -22.76
C GLY A 135 -5.14 -12.39 -24.17
N PRO A 136 -4.70 -13.66 -24.34
CA PRO A 136 -4.13 -14.15 -25.59
C PRO A 136 -5.11 -13.99 -26.75
N SER A 137 -4.67 -13.24 -27.75
CA SER A 137 -5.30 -13.13 -29.07
C SER A 137 -5.45 -14.55 -29.65
N ARG A 138 -6.64 -15.15 -29.47
CA ARG A 138 -7.07 -16.29 -30.27
C ARG A 138 -7.25 -15.78 -31.69
N LYS A 139 -6.16 -15.83 -32.46
CA LYS A 139 -6.22 -15.73 -33.90
C LYS A 139 -7.28 -16.71 -34.38
N ALA A 140 -8.25 -16.17 -35.08
CA ALA A 140 -9.22 -16.90 -35.87
C ALA A 140 -8.50 -17.87 -36.80
N ASP A 141 -8.96 -19.12 -36.83
CA ASP A 141 -8.89 -19.93 -38.04
C ASP A 141 -10.33 -20.24 -38.45
N VAL A 142 -10.82 -19.38 -39.35
CA VAL A 142 -12.01 -19.61 -40.16
C VAL A 142 -11.52 -20.42 -41.36
N GLN A 143 -11.92 -21.68 -41.45
CA GLN A 143 -12.04 -22.34 -42.74
C GLN A 143 -13.46 -22.86 -42.94
N SER A 144 -14.18 -22.05 -43.70
CA SER A 144 -15.42 -22.34 -44.39
C SER A 144 -15.31 -23.56 -45.30
N LYS A 145 -16.37 -24.37 -45.35
CA LYS A 145 -17.00 -24.94 -46.57
C LYS A 145 -18.22 -25.76 -46.13
N SER A 146 -19.43 -25.20 -46.27
CA SER A 146 -20.27 -25.26 -47.48
C SER A 146 -21.04 -26.58 -47.59
N LEU A 147 -22.36 -26.47 -47.42
CA LEU A 147 -23.39 -27.45 -47.74
C LEU A 147 -23.25 -28.07 -49.14
N SER A 148 -23.73 -29.32 -49.26
CA SER A 148 -24.47 -29.97 -50.37
C SER A 148 -24.12 -31.47 -50.30
N ARG A 149 -25.00 -32.45 -50.10
CA ARG A 149 -26.46 -32.63 -50.26
C ARG A 149 -26.95 -33.60 -49.20
#